data_AF-O22699-F1
#
_entry.id   AF-O22699-F1
#
_cell.length_a   1.000
_cell.length_b   1.000
_cell.length_c   1.000
_cell.angle_alpha   90.00
_cell.angle_beta   90.00
_cell.angle_gamma   90.00
#
_symmetry.space_group_name_H-M   'P 1'
#
loop_
_entity.id
_entity.type
_entity.pdbx_description
1 polymer ?
#
loop_
_entity_poly.entity_id
_entity_poly.type
_entity_poly.pdbx_seq_one_letter_code
_entity_poly.pdbx_strand_id
1 'polypeptide(L)'
;MITRESLTLRSITMMTLVTILVWSATLETCIARRGRHWRHHHRSSSSLSDSLSSKKPKSHENNHHHMSHKSKPKPKMKTQPPKSNDGSPVVSQPPQVQQPPPPHVQPPPTPLPLQPVEDSQQFNVLDFGAKGDGMSDDTQAFEAAWASACKVEASTMIIPPDYIFLVGPISFSGPYCQANIVFQLEGMIVAPTDTESWGGGLMWWIEFTKLSGITIQGNGVIDGRGTVWWQQDYLSDYPIDDDFKLIVPLNNSVQERPPMPIRSELNWRMPSIKPTALRFYGSIDVTVTGITIQNSPQCHLKFDNCVKVLVHDVNVSSPGDSPNTDGIHLQNTRDVMIHTTTLACGDDCISIQTGCSNVYVHNVNCGPGHGISIGSLGKDSTKACVSNITVRDVVMHNTMTGVRIKTWQGGIGSVKGILFSNIQLTEVQLPIVIDQFYCDHSKCMNHTSAVSVEGVTYEKIRGTYTVKPVHFACSDSFPCIDVQLSGIELKPVQLQYHMYDPFCWKTFGELNSATVPPIDCLQIGKPARNGVHSDHDICL
;
A
#
# COMPACT_ATOMS: atom_id res chain seq x y z
N MET A 1 62.70 16.99 -12.97
CA MET A 1 61.71 17.91 -12.37
C MET A 1 60.36 17.22 -12.46
N ILE A 2 59.86 16.69 -11.34
CA ILE A 2 58.53 16.07 -11.32
C ILE A 2 57.52 17.20 -11.43
N THR A 3 56.88 17.31 -12.59
CA THR A 3 55.83 18.29 -12.87
C THR A 3 54.64 17.98 -12.00
N ARG A 4 54.43 18.80 -10.95
CA ARG A 4 53.16 18.90 -10.22
C ARG A 4 52.12 19.34 -11.25
N GLU A 5 51.34 18.41 -11.77
CA GLU A 5 50.12 18.74 -12.51
C GLU A 5 49.21 19.52 -11.56
N SER A 6 49.14 20.83 -11.80
CA SER A 6 48.26 21.72 -11.07
C SER A 6 46.83 21.34 -11.44
N LEU A 7 46.10 20.72 -10.49
CA LEU A 7 44.66 20.57 -10.59
C LEU A 7 44.04 21.93 -10.91
N THR A 8 43.42 22.02 -12.09
CA THR A 8 42.79 23.24 -12.56
C THR A 8 41.61 23.58 -11.66
N LEU A 9 41.33 24.88 -11.48
CA LEU A 9 40.22 25.36 -10.66
C LEU A 9 38.88 24.70 -11.03
N ARG A 10 38.68 24.38 -12.33
CA ARG A 10 37.53 23.65 -12.86
C ARG A 10 37.40 22.22 -12.31
N SER A 11 38.50 21.50 -12.18
CA SER A 11 38.49 20.14 -11.62
C SER A 11 38.09 20.15 -10.15
N ILE A 12 38.55 21.15 -9.39
CA ILE A 12 38.15 21.34 -7.99
C ILE A 12 36.66 21.71 -7.90
N THR A 13 36.16 22.61 -8.77
CA THR A 13 34.74 22.99 -8.76
C THR A 13 33.85 21.79 -9.08
N MET A 14 34.24 20.98 -10.06
CA MET A 14 33.48 19.80 -10.45
C MET A 14 33.48 18.74 -9.35
N MET A 15 34.63 18.50 -8.69
CA MET A 15 34.71 17.62 -7.52
C MET A 15 33.82 18.12 -6.38
N THR A 16 33.83 19.42 -6.08
CA THR A 16 32.95 19.98 -5.05
C THR A 16 31.48 19.85 -5.41
N LEU A 17 31.11 20.03 -6.69
CA LEU A 17 29.74 19.89 -7.15
C LEU A 17 29.26 18.44 -7.03
N VAL A 18 30.11 17.47 -7.41
CA VAL A 18 29.82 16.03 -7.26
C VAL A 18 29.69 15.67 -5.79
N THR A 19 30.57 16.17 -4.91
CA THR A 19 30.42 15.91 -3.47
C THR A 19 29.16 16.53 -2.88
N ILE A 20 28.77 17.73 -3.32
CA ILE A 20 27.53 18.37 -2.87
C ILE A 20 26.32 17.60 -3.39
N LEU A 21 26.33 17.15 -4.65
CA LEU A 21 25.25 16.33 -5.23
C LEU A 21 25.14 14.95 -4.56
N VAL A 22 26.26 14.34 -4.20
CA VAL A 22 26.28 13.09 -3.43
C VAL A 22 25.80 13.30 -1.99
N TRP A 23 26.04 14.47 -1.40
CA TRP A 23 25.52 14.81 -0.06
C TRP A 23 24.06 15.26 -0.06
N SER A 24 23.59 15.93 -1.12
CA SER A 24 22.19 16.36 -1.24
C SER A 24 21.28 15.24 -1.75
N ALA A 25 21.84 14.19 -2.33
CA ALA A 25 21.18 12.90 -2.42
C ALA A 25 21.17 12.26 -1.02
N THR A 26 20.21 12.68 -0.19
CA THR A 26 19.71 11.83 0.90
C THR A 26 19.09 10.61 0.23
N LEU A 27 19.94 9.64 -0.10
CA LEU A 27 19.53 8.26 -0.35
C LEU A 27 18.90 7.81 0.97
N GLU A 28 17.58 7.96 1.07
CA GLU A 28 16.81 7.22 2.06
C GLU A 28 17.07 5.75 1.78
N THR A 29 17.99 5.20 2.56
CA THR A 29 18.30 3.79 2.57
C THR A 29 17.03 3.06 3.00
N CYS A 30 16.43 2.27 2.11
CA CYS A 30 15.57 1.18 2.55
C CYS A 30 16.46 0.20 3.34
N ILE A 31 16.39 0.31 4.66
CA ILE A 31 17.15 -0.50 5.61
C ILE A 31 16.54 -1.91 5.63
N ALA A 32 17.16 -2.83 4.88
CA ALA A 32 17.35 -4.20 5.36
C ALA A 32 18.53 -4.16 6.34
N ARG A 33 18.26 -4.19 7.64
CA ARG A 33 19.26 -3.87 8.68
C ARG A 33 20.29 -4.99 8.79
N ARG A 34 21.55 -4.67 8.47
CA ARG A 34 22.74 -5.50 8.73
C ARG A 34 22.94 -5.64 10.26
N GLY A 35 22.58 -6.79 10.83
CA GLY A 35 22.80 -7.12 12.24
C GLY A 35 24.29 -7.13 12.59
N ARG A 36 24.74 -6.21 13.45
CA ARG A 36 26.04 -6.34 14.13
C ARG A 36 25.85 -7.23 15.36
N HIS A 37 26.23 -8.49 15.23
CA HIS A 37 26.36 -9.45 16.32
C HIS A 37 27.28 -8.92 17.42
N TRP A 38 26.72 -8.46 18.54
CA TRP A 38 27.45 -8.39 19.80
C TRP A 38 27.13 -9.64 20.62
N ARG A 39 28.08 -10.58 20.62
CA ARG A 39 28.12 -11.70 21.56
C ARG A 39 28.33 -11.15 22.96
N HIS A 40 27.28 -11.11 23.79
CA HIS A 40 27.47 -11.01 25.24
C HIS A 40 27.47 -12.42 25.85
N HIS A 41 28.62 -12.74 26.45
CA HIS A 41 28.86 -13.96 27.21
C HIS A 41 27.89 -14.12 28.39
N HIS A 42 27.43 -15.36 28.54
CA HIS A 42 26.90 -16.01 29.73
C HIS A 42 27.07 -15.28 31.07
N ARG A 43 25.94 -15.06 31.76
CA ARG A 43 25.85 -15.29 33.20
C ARG A 43 24.47 -15.86 33.54
N SER A 44 24.48 -17.14 33.90
CA SER A 44 23.38 -17.83 34.55
C SER A 44 23.14 -17.21 35.94
N SER A 45 21.94 -16.69 36.17
CA SER A 45 21.42 -16.51 37.53
C SER A 45 20.11 -17.29 37.62
N SER A 46 20.21 -18.42 38.29
CA SER A 46 19.11 -19.26 38.74
C SER A 46 18.21 -18.53 39.74
N SER A 47 16.95 -18.98 39.78
CA SER A 47 16.02 -18.99 40.91
C SER A 47 15.67 -17.65 41.57
N LEU A 48 14.44 -17.20 41.35
CA LEU A 48 13.60 -16.53 42.36
C LEU A 48 12.14 -16.69 41.91
N SER A 49 11.64 -17.90 42.12
CA SER A 49 10.21 -18.22 42.15
C SER A 49 9.83 -18.36 43.61
N ASP A 50 9.19 -17.34 44.18
CA ASP A 50 8.49 -17.45 45.45
C ASP A 50 7.25 -16.54 45.47
N SER A 51 6.10 -17.22 45.42
CA SER A 51 4.94 -17.04 46.29
C SER A 51 4.51 -15.61 46.67
N LEU A 52 3.41 -15.15 46.06
CA LEU A 52 2.46 -14.25 46.72
C LEU A 52 1.03 -14.72 46.43
N SER A 53 0.59 -15.66 47.27
CA SER A 53 -0.79 -16.12 47.41
C SER A 53 -1.65 -15.15 48.22
N SER A 54 -2.93 -15.04 47.82
CA SER A 54 -4.11 -14.81 48.65
C SER A 54 -4.34 -13.43 49.31
N LYS A 55 -5.31 -12.68 48.78
CA LYS A 55 -6.23 -11.88 49.61
C LYS A 55 -7.67 -12.11 49.15
N LYS A 56 -8.46 -12.70 50.06
CA LYS A 56 -9.88 -13.05 49.93
C LYS A 56 -10.79 -11.80 49.93
N PRO A 57 -11.99 -11.88 49.31
CA PRO A 57 -13.00 -10.83 49.30
C PRO A 57 -13.91 -10.88 50.55
N LYS A 58 -14.41 -9.70 50.97
CA LYS A 58 -15.39 -9.55 52.05
C LYS A 58 -16.82 -9.58 51.48
N SER A 59 -17.61 -10.48 52.03
CA SER A 59 -19.05 -10.66 51.88
C SER A 59 -19.83 -9.59 52.63
N HIS A 60 -20.93 -9.09 52.06
CA HIS A 60 -22.05 -8.56 52.84
C HIS A 60 -23.36 -9.21 52.39
N GLU A 61 -24.07 -9.71 53.39
CA GLU A 61 -25.27 -10.53 53.39
C GLU A 61 -26.56 -9.76 53.09
N ASN A 62 -27.47 -10.47 52.40
CA ASN A 62 -28.89 -10.68 52.67
C ASN A 62 -29.74 -9.57 53.29
N ASN A 63 -30.82 -9.22 52.59
CA ASN A 63 -32.15 -9.37 53.21
C ASN A 63 -33.26 -9.64 52.19
N HIS A 64 -33.99 -10.72 52.46
CA HIS A 64 -35.10 -11.26 51.69
C HIS A 64 -36.42 -10.59 52.11
N HIS A 65 -37.21 -10.15 51.13
CA HIS A 65 -38.65 -9.98 51.33
C HIS A 65 -39.43 -10.74 50.25
N HIS A 66 -39.91 -11.91 50.65
CA HIS A 66 -40.92 -12.71 49.95
C HIS A 66 -42.31 -12.12 50.23
N MET A 67 -43.09 -11.80 49.19
CA MET A 67 -44.55 -11.68 49.29
C MET A 67 -45.22 -12.26 48.03
N SER A 68 -45.70 -13.50 48.20
CA SER A 68 -46.97 -14.08 47.76
C SER A 68 -47.60 -13.65 46.42
N HIS A 69 -47.66 -14.63 45.52
CA HIS A 69 -48.57 -14.75 44.37
C HIS A 69 -50.06 -14.46 44.70
N LYS A 70 -50.75 -13.73 43.82
CA LYS A 70 -52.19 -13.85 43.61
C LYS A 70 -52.52 -13.83 42.11
N SER A 71 -53.31 -14.81 41.70
CA SER A 71 -53.65 -15.17 40.34
C SER A 71 -54.88 -14.39 39.82
N LYS A 72 -54.79 -13.95 38.56
CA LYS A 72 -55.81 -13.68 37.52
C LYS A 72 -57.26 -13.38 37.96
N PRO A 73 -57.82 -12.30 37.37
CA PRO A 73 -59.03 -12.45 36.57
C PRO A 73 -58.91 -11.75 35.20
N LYS A 74 -59.19 -12.48 34.10
CA LYS A 74 -59.70 -11.89 32.84
C LYS A 74 -61.21 -11.83 33.01
N PRO A 75 -61.89 -10.70 32.74
CA PRO A 75 -62.58 -10.65 31.44
C PRO A 75 -62.88 -9.23 30.89
N LYS A 76 -63.41 -9.26 29.66
CA LYS A 76 -64.22 -8.25 28.95
C LYS A 76 -63.51 -7.18 28.12
N MET A 77 -63.37 -7.55 26.86
CA MET A 77 -63.40 -6.72 25.66
C MET A 77 -64.64 -5.80 25.66
N LYS A 78 -64.45 -4.48 25.68
CA LYS A 78 -65.48 -3.50 25.30
C LYS A 78 -64.84 -2.27 24.63
N THR A 79 -65.16 -2.17 23.34
CA THR A 79 -65.48 -0.96 22.56
C THR A 79 -64.46 0.19 22.47
N GLN A 80 -64.10 0.46 21.21
CA GLN A 80 -63.28 1.57 20.73
C GLN A 80 -63.81 2.94 21.17
N PRO A 81 -62.93 3.86 21.59
CA PRO A 81 -63.26 5.27 21.78
C PRO A 81 -63.29 6.04 20.44
N PRO A 82 -64.07 7.12 20.32
CA PRO A 82 -64.28 7.83 19.06
C PRO A 82 -63.13 8.79 18.74
N LYS A 83 -62.93 9.00 17.44
CA LYS A 83 -62.00 9.97 16.84
C LYS A 83 -62.35 11.39 17.28
N SER A 84 -61.52 12.02 18.10
CA SER A 84 -61.52 13.47 18.30
C SER A 84 -60.45 14.10 17.42
N ASN A 85 -60.89 14.69 16.30
CA ASN A 85 -60.17 15.74 15.61
C ASN A 85 -60.25 16.98 16.49
N ASP A 86 -59.13 17.49 17.01
CA ASP A 86 -59.03 18.90 17.33
C ASP A 86 -57.59 19.38 17.16
N GLY A 87 -57.47 20.45 16.37
CA GLY A 87 -56.23 20.98 15.84
C GLY A 87 -55.27 21.46 16.92
N SER A 88 -54.01 21.04 16.79
CA SER A 88 -52.89 21.69 17.47
C SER A 88 -52.24 22.71 16.54
N PRO A 89 -51.78 23.86 17.05
CA PRO A 89 -51.38 25.00 16.23
C PRO A 89 -49.98 24.82 15.65
N VAL A 90 -49.82 25.37 14.44
CA VAL A 90 -48.60 25.38 13.63
C VAL A 90 -47.51 26.20 14.35
N VAL A 91 -46.53 25.51 14.94
CA VAL A 91 -45.27 26.12 15.39
C VAL A 91 -44.34 26.17 14.19
N SER A 92 -44.06 27.38 13.71
CA SER A 92 -43.14 27.67 12.62
C SER A 92 -41.70 27.25 12.99
N GLN A 93 -41.15 26.31 12.22
CA GLN A 93 -39.75 25.90 12.36
C GLN A 93 -38.80 26.99 11.78
N PRO A 94 -37.67 27.28 12.44
CA PRO A 94 -36.66 28.18 11.91
C PRO A 94 -35.96 27.60 10.67
N PRO A 95 -35.39 28.45 9.79
CA PRO A 95 -34.87 28.03 8.50
C PRO A 95 -33.66 27.09 8.67
N GLN A 96 -33.71 25.93 8.03
CA GLN A 96 -32.56 25.05 7.87
C GLN A 96 -31.52 25.74 6.99
N VAL A 97 -30.36 26.03 7.56
CA VAL A 97 -29.17 26.44 6.81
C VAL A 97 -28.73 25.23 5.99
N GLN A 98 -28.93 25.29 4.66
CA GLN A 98 -28.43 24.28 3.73
C GLN A 98 -26.91 24.24 3.81
N GLN A 99 -26.36 23.14 4.30
CA GLN A 99 -24.94 22.84 4.11
C GLN A 99 -24.69 22.58 2.61
N PRO A 100 -23.64 23.16 2.03
CA PRO A 100 -23.26 22.90 0.65
C PRO A 100 -22.88 21.42 0.48
N PRO A 101 -23.19 20.80 -0.67
CA PRO A 101 -22.80 19.42 -0.94
C PRO A 101 -21.27 19.29 -0.95
N PRO A 102 -20.73 18.11 -0.54
CA PRO A 102 -19.31 17.86 -0.60
C PRO A 102 -18.78 18.04 -2.02
N PRO A 103 -17.56 18.56 -2.20
CA PRO A 103 -16.98 18.78 -3.51
C PRO A 103 -16.92 17.46 -4.28
N HIS A 104 -17.67 17.38 -5.38
CA HIS A 104 -17.55 16.27 -6.31
C HIS A 104 -16.18 16.38 -6.97
N VAL A 105 -15.21 15.61 -6.47
CA VAL A 105 -13.89 15.49 -7.08
C VAL A 105 -14.11 14.94 -8.50
N GLN A 106 -13.92 15.78 -9.52
CA GLN A 106 -13.97 15.33 -10.90
C GLN A 106 -12.73 14.48 -11.18
N PRO A 107 -12.88 13.34 -11.87
CA PRO A 107 -11.71 12.63 -12.36
C PRO A 107 -10.87 13.57 -13.23
N PRO A 108 -9.53 13.46 -13.22
CA PRO A 108 -8.72 14.06 -14.25
C PRO A 108 -9.28 13.63 -15.62
N PRO A 109 -9.26 14.49 -16.65
CA PRO A 109 -9.66 14.07 -17.98
C PRO A 109 -8.83 12.87 -18.42
N THR A 110 -9.49 11.79 -18.85
CA THR A 110 -8.82 10.63 -19.45
C THR A 110 -7.99 11.13 -20.64
N PRO A 111 -6.67 10.88 -20.70
CA PRO A 111 -5.88 11.22 -21.86
C PRO A 111 -6.48 10.58 -23.11
N LEU A 112 -6.56 11.36 -24.19
CA LEU A 112 -6.90 10.79 -25.50
C LEU A 112 -5.83 9.74 -25.83
N PRO A 113 -6.22 8.54 -26.32
CA PRO A 113 -5.24 7.57 -26.80
C PRO A 113 -4.32 8.25 -27.81
N LEU A 114 -3.01 8.15 -27.60
CA LEU A 114 -2.04 8.53 -28.63
C LEU A 114 -2.43 7.75 -29.89
N GLN A 115 -2.84 8.47 -30.94
CA GLN A 115 -3.10 7.83 -32.22
C GLN A 115 -1.81 7.14 -32.65
N PRO A 116 -1.86 5.87 -33.13
CA PRO A 116 -0.69 5.21 -33.66
C PRO A 116 -0.08 6.14 -34.71
N VAL A 117 1.11 6.68 -34.42
CA VAL A 117 1.82 7.49 -35.39
C VAL A 117 2.29 6.49 -36.44
N GLU A 118 1.55 6.37 -37.55
CA GLU A 118 1.85 5.42 -38.63
C GLU A 118 3.27 5.61 -39.20
N ASP A 119 3.91 6.75 -38.89
CA ASP A 119 5.27 7.10 -39.31
C ASP A 119 6.30 7.12 -38.17
N SER A 120 6.02 6.45 -37.03
CA SER A 120 7.01 6.34 -35.94
C SER A 120 8.19 5.48 -36.38
N GLN A 121 9.41 5.96 -36.13
CA GLN A 121 10.62 5.19 -36.42
C GLN A 121 10.74 4.01 -35.45
N GLN A 122 10.86 2.81 -35.99
CA GLN A 122 10.84 1.57 -35.24
C GLN A 122 12.27 1.03 -35.03
N PHE A 123 12.53 0.55 -33.81
CA PHE A 123 13.80 -0.05 -33.39
C PHE A 123 13.52 -1.42 -32.76
N ASN A 124 13.56 -2.47 -33.57
CA ASN A 124 13.31 -3.84 -33.10
C ASN A 124 14.58 -4.40 -32.45
N VAL A 125 14.47 -4.95 -31.24
CA VAL A 125 15.62 -5.51 -30.50
C VAL A 125 16.37 -6.61 -31.26
N LEU A 126 15.69 -7.34 -32.16
CA LEU A 126 16.32 -8.34 -33.03
C LEU A 126 17.35 -7.71 -34.00
N ASP A 127 17.10 -6.48 -34.48
CA ASP A 127 18.02 -5.75 -35.36
C ASP A 127 19.31 -5.31 -34.63
N PHE A 128 19.29 -5.36 -33.30
CA PHE A 128 20.42 -5.05 -32.42
C PHE A 128 21.09 -6.31 -31.86
N GLY A 129 20.74 -7.49 -32.36
CA GLY A 129 21.38 -8.76 -32.04
C GLY A 129 20.74 -9.54 -30.90
N ALA A 130 19.54 -9.14 -30.44
CA ALA A 130 18.78 -9.95 -29.50
C ALA A 130 18.42 -11.30 -30.14
N LYS A 131 18.54 -12.39 -29.38
CA LYS A 131 18.23 -13.73 -29.86
C LYS A 131 16.82 -14.16 -29.51
N GLY A 132 16.30 -13.75 -28.35
CA GLY A 132 14.93 -14.05 -27.94
C GLY A 132 14.66 -15.54 -27.71
N ASP A 133 15.68 -16.29 -27.25
CA ASP A 133 15.63 -17.73 -26.98
C ASP A 133 15.41 -18.08 -25.48
N GLY A 134 15.31 -17.08 -24.62
CA GLY A 134 15.14 -17.19 -23.16
C GLY A 134 16.38 -17.67 -22.41
N MET A 135 17.52 -17.81 -23.10
CA MET A 135 18.75 -18.40 -22.58
C MET A 135 19.97 -17.50 -22.78
N SER A 136 20.05 -16.85 -23.93
CA SER A 136 21.09 -15.91 -24.29
C SER A 136 20.84 -14.57 -23.61
N ASP A 137 21.88 -13.98 -23.03
CA ASP A 137 21.80 -12.63 -22.46
C ASP A 137 21.61 -11.60 -23.59
N ASP A 138 20.41 -11.04 -23.67
CA ASP A 138 19.98 -10.07 -24.66
C ASP A 138 20.11 -8.61 -24.17
N THR A 139 20.73 -8.39 -22.99
CA THR A 139 20.83 -7.07 -22.36
C THR A 139 21.48 -6.04 -23.27
N GLN A 140 22.60 -6.38 -23.92
CA GLN A 140 23.32 -5.45 -24.80
C GLN A 140 22.49 -5.05 -26.03
N ALA A 141 21.67 -5.96 -26.56
CA ALA A 141 20.80 -5.65 -27.69
C ALA A 141 19.71 -4.65 -27.28
N PHE A 142 19.14 -4.81 -26.08
CA PHE A 142 18.18 -3.86 -25.51
C PHE A 142 18.82 -2.49 -25.25
N GLU A 143 20.04 -2.45 -24.71
CA GLU A 143 20.78 -1.19 -24.51
C GLU A 143 21.05 -0.47 -25.84
N ALA A 144 21.44 -1.20 -26.88
CA ALA A 144 21.73 -0.63 -28.20
C ALA A 144 20.47 -0.14 -28.94
N ALA A 145 19.37 -0.90 -28.84
CA ALA A 145 18.07 -0.50 -29.34
C ALA A 145 17.57 0.77 -28.64
N TRP A 146 17.65 0.83 -27.32
CA TRP A 146 17.31 2.02 -26.54
C TRP A 146 18.17 3.22 -26.91
N ALA A 147 19.49 3.05 -27.02
CA ALA A 147 20.40 4.13 -27.39
C ALA A 147 20.09 4.72 -28.79
N SER A 148 19.45 3.95 -29.66
CA SER A 148 19.00 4.39 -30.97
C SER A 148 17.63 5.07 -30.91
N ALA A 149 16.65 4.45 -30.26
CA ALA A 149 15.30 5.00 -30.04
C ALA A 149 15.34 6.34 -29.29
N CYS A 150 16.14 6.42 -28.23
CA CYS A 150 16.36 7.60 -27.40
C CYS A 150 16.70 8.88 -28.19
N LYS A 151 17.31 8.76 -29.37
CA LYS A 151 17.72 9.91 -30.19
C LYS A 151 16.58 10.49 -31.05
N VAL A 152 15.46 9.79 -31.15
CA VAL A 152 14.38 10.09 -32.08
C VAL A 152 13.08 10.30 -31.30
N GLU A 153 12.50 11.48 -31.47
CA GLU A 153 11.22 11.83 -30.85
C GLU A 153 10.11 10.91 -31.36
N ALA A 154 9.24 10.48 -30.45
CA ALA A 154 8.11 9.59 -30.76
C ALA A 154 8.52 8.28 -31.46
N SER A 155 9.74 7.80 -31.21
CA SER A 155 10.19 6.51 -31.72
C SER A 155 9.57 5.34 -30.96
N THR A 156 9.59 4.17 -31.59
CA THR A 156 9.05 2.93 -31.01
C THR A 156 10.16 1.89 -30.90
N MET A 157 10.48 1.46 -29.67
CA MET A 157 11.33 0.30 -29.41
C MET A 157 10.45 -0.95 -29.34
N ILE A 158 10.74 -1.97 -30.16
CA ILE A 158 9.88 -3.14 -30.35
C ILE A 158 10.51 -4.39 -29.76
N ILE A 159 9.73 -5.05 -28.91
CA ILE A 159 10.02 -6.35 -28.30
C ILE A 159 8.99 -7.31 -28.91
N PRO A 160 9.34 -8.04 -29.98
CA PRO A 160 8.38 -8.74 -30.82
C PRO A 160 7.72 -9.94 -30.11
N PRO A 161 6.50 -10.32 -30.52
CA PRO A 161 5.81 -11.50 -30.00
C PRO A 161 6.55 -12.79 -30.36
N ASP A 162 6.23 -13.89 -29.68
CA ASP A 162 6.80 -15.24 -29.90
C ASP A 162 8.28 -15.40 -29.51
N TYR A 163 8.90 -14.38 -28.90
CA TYR A 163 10.26 -14.42 -28.37
C TYR A 163 10.28 -14.29 -26.85
N ILE A 164 11.31 -14.88 -26.24
CA ILE A 164 11.59 -14.78 -24.80
C ILE A 164 12.99 -14.17 -24.65
N PHE A 165 13.11 -12.98 -24.08
CA PHE A 165 14.37 -12.27 -23.93
C PHE A 165 14.87 -12.38 -22.49
N LEU A 166 16.02 -13.02 -22.29
CA LEU A 166 16.70 -12.99 -21.00
C LEU A 166 17.47 -11.67 -20.90
N VAL A 167 17.03 -10.78 -20.02
CA VAL A 167 17.61 -9.43 -19.86
C VAL A 167 18.02 -9.25 -18.41
N GLY A 168 19.29 -8.93 -18.18
CA GLY A 168 19.83 -8.60 -16.87
C GLY A 168 19.30 -7.25 -16.34
N PRO A 169 19.82 -6.80 -15.18
CA PRO A 169 19.48 -5.49 -14.65
C PRO A 169 19.81 -4.37 -15.63
N ILE A 170 18.82 -3.55 -15.98
CA ILE A 170 18.94 -2.53 -17.03
C ILE A 170 18.25 -1.23 -16.62
N SER A 171 18.83 -0.10 -17.02
CA SER A 171 18.27 1.24 -16.81
C SER A 171 18.20 2.01 -18.12
N PHE A 172 16.97 2.26 -18.58
CA PHE A 172 16.62 3.10 -19.71
C PHE A 172 16.59 4.56 -19.26
N SER A 173 17.77 5.20 -19.30
CA SER A 173 17.94 6.57 -18.83
C SER A 173 17.58 7.60 -19.89
N GLY A 174 16.77 8.59 -19.49
CA GLY A 174 16.13 9.58 -20.33
C GLY A 174 16.59 11.03 -20.32
N PRO A 175 17.52 11.53 -19.48
CA PRO A 175 17.74 12.98 -19.36
C PRO A 175 18.26 13.64 -20.65
N TYR A 176 18.69 12.85 -21.63
CA TYR A 176 19.12 13.26 -22.97
C TYR A 176 18.28 12.64 -24.10
N CYS A 177 17.22 11.90 -23.77
CA CYS A 177 16.35 11.30 -24.76
C CYS A 177 15.32 12.30 -25.27
N GLN A 178 14.92 12.11 -26.53
CA GLN A 178 13.74 12.77 -27.06
C GLN A 178 12.48 12.26 -26.37
N ALA A 179 11.42 13.06 -26.40
CA ALA A 179 10.16 12.76 -25.72
C ALA A 179 9.32 11.72 -26.47
N ASN A 180 8.30 11.22 -25.76
CA ASN A 180 7.21 10.42 -26.33
C ASN A 180 7.61 9.06 -26.91
N ILE A 181 8.73 8.49 -26.43
CA ILE A 181 9.18 7.16 -26.85
C ILE A 181 8.15 6.12 -26.41
N VAL A 182 7.88 5.17 -27.30
CA VAL A 182 7.02 4.00 -27.04
C VAL A 182 7.90 2.76 -26.88
N PHE A 183 7.71 2.04 -25.78
CA PHE A 183 8.25 0.70 -25.58
C PHE A 183 7.12 -0.30 -25.86
N GLN A 184 7.17 -0.90 -27.05
CA GLN A 184 6.18 -1.85 -27.54
C GLN A 184 6.57 -3.27 -27.12
N LEU A 185 5.96 -3.74 -26.03
CA LEU A 185 6.17 -5.06 -25.46
C LEU A 185 5.11 -6.05 -25.94
N GLU A 186 5.46 -6.89 -26.92
CA GLU A 186 4.61 -8.00 -27.39
C GLU A 186 5.18 -9.38 -27.02
N GLY A 187 6.49 -9.46 -26.83
CA GLY A 187 7.18 -10.67 -26.38
C GLY A 187 7.20 -10.84 -24.87
N MET A 188 8.04 -11.77 -24.41
CA MET A 188 8.30 -11.99 -22.99
C MET A 188 9.71 -11.56 -22.63
N ILE A 189 9.87 -10.82 -21.54
CA ILE A 189 11.17 -10.52 -20.93
C ILE A 189 11.26 -11.30 -19.63
N VAL A 190 12.35 -12.03 -19.41
CA VAL A 190 12.57 -12.87 -18.21
C VAL A 190 13.82 -12.44 -17.47
N ALA A 191 13.73 -12.43 -16.13
CA ALA A 191 14.86 -12.09 -15.27
C ALA A 191 15.87 -13.25 -15.14
N PRO A 192 17.17 -12.96 -14.96
CA PRO A 192 18.17 -13.96 -14.60
C PRO A 192 17.91 -14.55 -13.21
N THR A 193 18.24 -15.83 -13.06
CA THR A 193 18.03 -16.61 -11.82
C THR A 193 19.32 -17.08 -11.16
N ASP A 194 20.46 -16.67 -11.72
CA ASP A 194 21.81 -16.82 -11.18
C ASP A 194 22.21 -15.58 -10.36
N THR A 195 23.16 -15.72 -9.44
CA THR A 195 23.55 -14.61 -8.54
C THR A 195 24.50 -13.62 -9.24
N GLU A 196 25.30 -14.11 -10.18
CA GLU A 196 26.33 -13.38 -10.92
C GLU A 196 25.74 -12.19 -11.67
N SER A 197 24.58 -12.39 -12.33
CA SER A 197 23.87 -11.34 -13.06
C SER A 197 23.42 -10.16 -12.20
N TRP A 198 23.32 -10.33 -10.87
CA TRP A 198 22.85 -9.29 -9.95
C TRP A 198 23.96 -8.62 -9.15
N GLY A 199 25.19 -9.14 -9.22
CA GLY A 199 26.34 -8.62 -8.49
C GLY A 199 26.05 -8.43 -6.99
N GLY A 200 26.18 -7.18 -6.50
CA GLY A 200 25.93 -6.83 -5.10
C GLY A 200 24.45 -6.74 -4.70
N GLY A 201 23.52 -6.91 -5.64
CA GLY A 201 22.10 -6.64 -5.49
C GLY A 201 21.73 -5.22 -5.94
N LEU A 202 20.59 -5.12 -6.61
CA LEU A 202 20.02 -3.87 -7.13
C LEU A 202 18.56 -3.74 -6.67
N MET A 203 18.09 -2.50 -6.52
CA MET A 203 16.72 -2.22 -6.07
C MET A 203 15.69 -2.39 -7.19
N TRP A 204 16.13 -2.51 -8.44
CA TRP A 204 15.30 -2.70 -9.62
C TRP A 204 15.95 -3.69 -10.58
N TRP A 205 15.10 -4.29 -11.40
CA TRP A 205 15.48 -5.08 -12.56
C TRP A 205 15.45 -4.20 -13.81
N ILE A 206 14.27 -3.76 -14.23
CA ILE A 206 14.07 -2.86 -15.37
C ILE A 206 13.68 -1.49 -14.84
N GLU A 207 14.49 -0.48 -15.13
CA GLU A 207 14.22 0.91 -14.76
C GLU A 207 14.06 1.81 -15.98
N PHE A 208 13.06 2.70 -15.93
CA PHE A 208 12.91 3.84 -16.82
C PHE A 208 13.07 5.12 -16.01
N THR A 209 14.09 5.92 -16.29
CA THR A 209 14.41 7.07 -15.42
C THR A 209 14.56 8.38 -16.18
N LYS A 210 13.98 9.46 -15.63
CA LYS A 210 14.09 10.84 -16.12
C LYS A 210 13.60 10.99 -17.56
N LEU A 211 12.44 10.41 -17.86
CA LEU A 211 11.82 10.46 -19.18
C LEU A 211 10.62 11.42 -19.20
N SER A 212 10.26 11.88 -20.39
CA SER A 212 9.08 12.71 -20.65
C SER A 212 8.22 12.04 -21.72
N GLY A 213 6.99 11.66 -21.38
CA GLY A 213 6.04 11.06 -22.33
C GLY A 213 6.25 9.57 -22.63
N ILE A 214 7.02 8.85 -21.80
CA ILE A 214 7.30 7.42 -22.05
C ILE A 214 6.01 6.59 -21.93
N THR A 215 5.76 5.76 -22.94
CA THR A 215 4.64 4.81 -22.95
C THR A 215 5.17 3.39 -23.03
N ILE A 216 4.79 2.54 -22.07
CA ILE A 216 5.01 1.09 -22.13
C ILE A 216 3.67 0.44 -22.47
N GLN A 217 3.60 -0.24 -23.60
CA GLN A 217 2.34 -0.81 -24.09
C GLN A 217 2.54 -2.16 -24.80
N GLY A 218 1.44 -2.81 -25.15
CA GLY A 218 1.40 -4.09 -25.87
C GLY A 218 0.75 -5.18 -25.02
N ASN A 219 0.85 -6.44 -25.44
CA ASN A 219 0.25 -7.57 -24.73
C ASN A 219 1.29 -8.55 -24.15
N GLY A 220 2.55 -8.14 -24.13
CA GLY A 220 3.65 -8.98 -23.68
C GLY A 220 3.78 -9.07 -22.15
N VAL A 221 4.83 -9.77 -21.72
CA VAL A 221 5.01 -10.18 -20.32
C VAL A 221 6.39 -9.78 -19.80
N ILE A 222 6.42 -9.20 -18.60
CA ILE A 222 7.64 -9.03 -17.78
C ILE A 222 7.58 -10.05 -16.65
N ASP A 223 8.44 -11.08 -16.69
CA ASP A 223 8.51 -12.13 -15.67
C ASP A 223 9.78 -12.00 -14.82
N GLY A 224 9.60 -11.56 -13.57
CA GLY A 224 10.69 -11.36 -12.62
C GLY A 224 11.28 -12.65 -12.04
N ARG A 225 10.67 -13.82 -12.30
CA ARG A 225 11.11 -15.15 -11.81
C ARG A 225 11.50 -15.16 -10.33
N GLY A 226 10.73 -14.44 -9.50
CA GLY A 226 11.03 -14.12 -8.10
C GLY A 226 11.13 -15.29 -7.13
N THR A 227 10.74 -16.50 -7.54
CA THR A 227 10.76 -17.71 -6.70
C THR A 227 12.14 -17.99 -6.09
N VAL A 228 13.23 -17.67 -6.80
CA VAL A 228 14.62 -17.83 -6.31
C VAL A 228 14.98 -16.87 -5.17
N TRP A 229 14.27 -15.74 -5.02
CA TRP A 229 14.38 -14.87 -3.85
C TRP A 229 13.42 -15.26 -2.73
N TRP A 230 12.21 -15.74 -3.06
CA TRP A 230 11.20 -16.06 -2.05
C TRP A 230 11.50 -17.35 -1.28
N GLN A 231 12.17 -18.32 -1.91
CA GLN A 231 12.58 -19.58 -1.27
C GLN A 231 13.81 -19.43 -0.35
N GLN A 232 14.41 -18.24 -0.26
CA GLN A 232 15.58 -18.03 0.58
C GLN A 232 15.23 -17.77 2.05
N ASP A 233 16.10 -18.31 2.90
CA ASP A 233 16.11 -18.30 4.36
C ASP A 233 15.88 -16.93 5.04
N TYR A 234 16.02 -15.82 4.32
CA TYR A 234 15.88 -14.46 4.87
C TYR A 234 14.45 -14.10 5.30
N LEU A 235 13.45 -14.97 5.06
CA LEU A 235 12.08 -14.76 5.55
C LEU A 235 12.00 -14.52 7.07
N SER A 236 12.98 -14.97 7.86
CA SER A 236 13.03 -14.68 9.30
C SER A 236 13.40 -13.23 9.62
N ASP A 237 14.14 -12.54 8.76
CA ASP A 237 14.63 -11.17 9.00
C ASP A 237 13.65 -10.10 8.51
N TYR A 238 12.64 -10.48 7.72
CA TYR A 238 11.64 -9.52 7.28
C TYR A 238 10.70 -9.15 8.44
N PRO A 239 10.47 -7.85 8.65
CA PRO A 239 9.52 -7.39 9.64
C PRO A 239 8.13 -7.98 9.36
N ILE A 240 7.52 -8.56 10.38
CA ILE A 240 6.15 -9.09 10.30
C ILE A 240 5.21 -7.88 10.32
N ASP A 241 4.32 -7.76 9.34
CA ASP A 241 3.21 -6.80 9.40
C ASP A 241 2.39 -7.11 10.66
N ASP A 242 2.34 -6.19 11.63
CA ASP A 242 1.76 -6.47 12.94
C ASP A 242 0.24 -6.58 12.92
N ASP A 243 -0.43 -6.16 11.85
CA ASP A 243 -1.83 -6.50 11.60
C ASP A 243 -2.04 -8.03 11.52
N PHE A 244 -1.02 -8.83 11.17
CA PHE A 244 -1.10 -10.30 11.27
C PHE A 244 -1.39 -10.78 12.71
N LYS A 245 -1.07 -9.99 13.73
CA LYS A 245 -1.40 -10.31 15.14
C LYS A 245 -2.90 -10.26 15.40
N LEU A 246 -3.69 -9.58 14.55
CA LEU A 246 -5.14 -9.56 14.63
C LEU A 246 -5.78 -10.81 14.02
N ILE A 247 -5.05 -11.56 13.20
CA ILE A 247 -5.54 -12.73 12.46
C ILE A 247 -5.14 -13.99 13.21
N VAL A 248 -5.99 -14.41 14.15
CA VAL A 248 -5.70 -15.57 15.03
C VAL A 248 -6.45 -16.80 14.54
N PRO A 249 -5.77 -17.92 14.21
CA PRO A 249 -6.44 -19.16 13.82
C PRO A 249 -7.33 -19.75 14.94
N LEU A 250 -8.47 -20.34 14.58
CA LEU A 250 -9.44 -20.95 15.51
C LEU A 250 -8.86 -22.08 16.36
N ASN A 251 -7.98 -22.87 15.76
CA ASN A 251 -7.25 -23.95 16.43
C ASN A 251 -6.10 -23.42 17.32
N ASN A 252 -5.92 -22.10 17.41
CA ASN A 252 -4.79 -21.43 18.04
C ASN A 252 -3.42 -21.95 17.56
N SER A 253 -3.35 -22.52 16.35
CA SER A 253 -2.05 -22.82 15.76
C SER A 253 -1.36 -21.50 15.48
N VAL A 254 -0.17 -21.31 16.04
CA VAL A 254 0.77 -20.36 15.45
C VAL A 254 0.94 -20.82 14.01
N GLN A 255 0.76 -19.95 13.03
CA GLN A 255 1.08 -20.29 11.65
C GLN A 255 2.56 -20.65 11.61
N GLU A 256 2.85 -21.95 11.70
CA GLU A 256 4.21 -22.46 11.67
C GLU A 256 4.71 -22.20 10.27
N ARG A 257 5.71 -21.31 10.15
CA ARG A 257 6.42 -21.15 8.89
C ARG A 257 7.02 -22.52 8.55
N PRO A 258 6.82 -23.02 7.32
CA PRO A 258 7.42 -24.29 6.92
C PRO A 258 8.93 -24.23 7.21
N PRO A 259 9.50 -25.30 7.79
CA PRO A 259 10.93 -25.32 8.11
C PRO A 259 11.75 -25.07 6.84
N MET A 260 12.69 -24.13 6.94
CA MET A 260 13.65 -23.83 5.88
C MET A 260 14.34 -25.10 5.39
N PRO A 261 14.38 -25.36 4.07
CA PRO A 261 15.31 -26.36 3.55
C PRO A 261 16.75 -25.86 3.81
N ILE A 262 17.54 -26.64 4.56
CA ILE A 262 18.98 -26.39 4.73
C ILE A 262 19.64 -26.60 3.35
N ARG A 263 19.77 -25.53 2.55
CA ARG A 263 20.63 -25.56 1.37
C ARG A 263 22.07 -25.33 1.82
N SER A 264 22.88 -26.39 1.74
CA SER A 264 24.30 -26.37 2.12
C SER A 264 25.19 -25.52 1.17
N GLU A 265 24.62 -25.00 0.08
CA GLU A 265 25.38 -24.34 -0.97
C GLU A 265 25.25 -22.82 -0.86
N LEU A 266 26.14 -22.24 -0.05
CA LEU A 266 26.33 -20.78 0.09
C LEU A 266 26.57 -20.06 -1.25
N ASN A 267 27.05 -20.78 -2.27
CA ASN A 267 27.45 -20.19 -3.55
C ASN A 267 26.29 -19.83 -4.50
N TRP A 268 25.05 -20.24 -4.22
CA TRP A 268 23.90 -20.03 -5.12
C TRP A 268 22.79 -19.15 -4.53
N ARG A 269 23.14 -18.28 -3.57
CA ARG A 269 22.17 -17.38 -2.92
C ARG A 269 22.05 -16.08 -3.68
N MET A 270 20.83 -15.69 -4.05
CA MET A 270 20.58 -14.36 -4.62
C MET A 270 20.91 -13.27 -3.59
N PRO A 271 21.19 -12.04 -4.04
CA PRO A 271 21.38 -10.92 -3.13
C PRO A 271 20.19 -10.71 -2.18
N SER A 272 20.48 -10.29 -0.95
CA SER A 272 19.44 -9.99 0.06
C SER A 272 18.53 -8.82 -0.34
N ILE A 273 19.03 -7.92 -1.20
CA ILE A 273 18.22 -6.88 -1.82
C ILE A 273 17.44 -7.54 -2.97
N LYS A 274 16.11 -7.53 -2.86
CA LYS A 274 15.21 -8.02 -3.91
C LYS A 274 14.94 -6.88 -4.90
N PRO A 275 15.05 -7.10 -6.21
CA PRO A 275 14.76 -6.07 -7.18
C PRO A 275 13.25 -5.95 -7.42
N THR A 276 12.77 -4.72 -7.63
CA THR A 276 11.47 -4.44 -8.27
C THR A 276 11.55 -4.83 -9.75
N ALA A 277 10.52 -5.48 -10.31
CA ALA A 277 10.54 -5.89 -11.71
C ALA A 277 10.57 -4.69 -12.67
N LEU A 278 9.60 -3.78 -12.57
CA LEU A 278 9.51 -2.57 -13.40
C LEU A 278 9.44 -1.32 -12.52
N ARG A 279 10.41 -0.42 -12.68
CA ARG A 279 10.52 0.84 -11.92
C ARG A 279 10.55 2.05 -12.85
N PHE A 280 9.82 3.10 -12.48
CA PHE A 280 9.95 4.44 -13.02
C PHE A 280 10.52 5.38 -11.97
N TYR A 281 11.51 6.19 -12.34
CA TYR A 281 12.12 7.16 -11.43
C TYR A 281 12.29 8.54 -12.05
N GLY A 282 11.68 9.57 -11.47
CA GLY A 282 11.91 10.96 -11.89
C GLY A 282 11.32 11.30 -13.26
N SER A 283 10.30 10.56 -13.72
CA SER A 283 9.71 10.71 -15.06
C SER A 283 8.40 11.49 -15.01
N ILE A 284 8.08 12.19 -16.09
CA ILE A 284 6.82 12.92 -16.26
C ILE A 284 6.04 12.36 -17.44
N ASP A 285 4.72 12.32 -17.31
CA ASP A 285 3.81 11.84 -18.36
C ASP A 285 4.12 10.40 -18.76
N VAL A 286 3.90 9.48 -17.81
CA VAL A 286 4.21 8.05 -17.96
C VAL A 286 2.91 7.29 -18.18
N THR A 287 2.85 6.50 -19.25
CA THR A 287 1.74 5.57 -19.49
C THR A 287 2.23 4.12 -19.44
N VAL A 288 1.53 3.26 -18.71
CA VAL A 288 1.74 1.79 -18.72
C VAL A 288 0.43 1.11 -18.99
N THR A 289 0.34 0.34 -20.08
CA THR A 289 -0.92 -0.29 -20.48
C THR A 289 -0.78 -1.64 -21.18
N GLY A 290 -1.78 -2.51 -21.04
CA GLY A 290 -1.93 -3.78 -21.77
C GLY A 290 -1.01 -4.93 -21.30
N ILE A 291 0.14 -4.60 -20.73
CA ILE A 291 1.18 -5.58 -20.37
C ILE A 291 0.82 -6.39 -19.13
N THR A 292 1.46 -7.55 -19.00
CA THR A 292 1.44 -8.36 -17.78
C THR A 292 2.79 -8.29 -17.07
N ILE A 293 2.80 -8.10 -15.75
CA ILE A 293 4.00 -8.16 -14.91
C ILE A 293 3.79 -9.28 -13.89
N GLN A 294 4.65 -10.30 -13.91
CA GLN A 294 4.48 -11.48 -13.08
C GLN A 294 5.73 -11.84 -12.29
N ASN A 295 5.53 -12.53 -11.17
CA ASN A 295 6.56 -13.09 -10.31
C ASN A 295 7.68 -12.10 -9.96
N SER A 296 7.35 -10.86 -9.62
CA SER A 296 8.39 -9.90 -9.25
C SER A 296 9.07 -10.32 -7.95
N PRO A 297 10.41 -10.27 -7.84
CA PRO A 297 11.10 -10.58 -6.58
C PRO A 297 10.64 -9.71 -5.41
N GLN A 298 10.32 -8.44 -5.68
CA GLN A 298 9.68 -7.48 -4.77
C GLN A 298 8.46 -6.85 -5.44
N CYS A 299 8.28 -5.52 -5.42
CA CYS A 299 7.16 -4.84 -6.07
C CYS A 299 7.16 -5.11 -7.59
N HIS A 300 5.98 -5.23 -8.21
CA HIS A 300 5.87 -5.46 -9.65
C HIS A 300 6.09 -4.17 -10.44
N LEU A 301 5.31 -3.13 -10.13
CA LEU A 301 5.39 -1.84 -10.78
C LEU A 301 5.58 -0.74 -9.74
N LYS A 302 6.70 -0.02 -9.80
CA LYS A 302 7.02 1.08 -8.88
C LYS A 302 7.13 2.41 -9.61
N PHE A 303 6.51 3.45 -9.07
CA PHE A 303 6.72 4.85 -9.46
C PHE A 303 7.31 5.62 -8.29
N ASP A 304 8.41 6.31 -8.55
CA ASP A 304 9.10 7.11 -7.54
C ASP A 304 9.51 8.46 -8.13
N ASN A 305 9.07 9.55 -7.50
CA ASN A 305 9.32 10.92 -7.95
C ASN A 305 8.76 11.19 -9.37
N CYS A 306 7.60 10.62 -9.70
CA CYS A 306 6.96 10.78 -11.01
C CYS A 306 5.79 11.79 -10.96
N VAL A 307 5.40 12.32 -12.12
CA VAL A 307 4.29 13.27 -12.26
C VAL A 307 3.45 12.89 -13.48
N LYS A 308 2.12 12.94 -13.40
CA LYS A 308 1.22 12.52 -14.49
C LYS A 308 1.48 11.06 -14.87
N VAL A 309 1.03 10.15 -14.02
CA VAL A 309 1.15 8.71 -14.25
C VAL A 309 -0.21 8.16 -14.62
N LEU A 310 -0.28 7.43 -15.72
CA LEU A 310 -1.46 6.70 -16.17
C LEU A 310 -1.13 5.20 -16.24
N VAL A 311 -1.89 4.38 -15.52
CA VAL A 311 -1.80 2.91 -15.59
C VAL A 311 -3.18 2.36 -15.90
N HIS A 312 -3.32 1.60 -16.98
CA HIS A 312 -4.58 0.94 -17.27
C HIS A 312 -4.47 -0.34 -18.10
N ASP A 313 -5.42 -1.25 -17.97
CA ASP A 313 -5.42 -2.52 -18.69
C ASP A 313 -4.15 -3.37 -18.41
N VAL A 314 -3.57 -3.22 -17.22
CA VAL A 314 -2.40 -3.99 -16.77
C VAL A 314 -2.86 -5.20 -15.95
N ASN A 315 -2.10 -6.29 -16.05
CA ASN A 315 -2.24 -7.45 -15.16
C ASN A 315 -0.99 -7.65 -14.30
N VAL A 316 -1.18 -7.90 -13.01
CA VAL A 316 -0.13 -8.36 -12.10
C VAL A 316 -0.48 -9.72 -11.54
N SER A 317 0.49 -10.65 -11.54
CA SER A 317 0.31 -11.99 -10.97
C SER A 317 1.54 -12.49 -10.22
N SER A 318 1.33 -12.90 -8.97
CA SER A 318 2.26 -13.67 -8.14
C SER A 318 1.48 -14.53 -7.15
N PRO A 319 2.07 -15.59 -6.57
CA PRO A 319 1.45 -16.34 -5.49
C PRO A 319 1.01 -15.42 -4.33
N GLY A 320 -0.15 -15.70 -3.72
CA GLY A 320 -0.69 -14.87 -2.64
C GLY A 320 0.13 -14.90 -1.34
N ASP A 321 1.15 -15.75 -1.25
CA ASP A 321 2.12 -15.87 -0.16
C ASP A 321 3.52 -15.36 -0.56
N SER A 322 3.65 -14.72 -1.73
CA SER A 322 4.92 -14.15 -2.18
C SER A 322 5.30 -12.89 -1.36
N PRO A 323 6.47 -12.87 -0.70
CA PRO A 323 6.81 -11.85 0.28
C PRO A 323 7.19 -10.51 -0.36
N ASN A 324 6.52 -9.42 0.06
CA ASN A 324 6.79 -8.03 -0.32
C ASN A 324 6.64 -7.75 -1.81
N THR A 325 5.63 -8.37 -2.43
CA THR A 325 5.39 -8.27 -3.86
C THR A 325 4.26 -7.31 -4.22
N ASP A 326 4.30 -6.06 -3.75
CA ASP A 326 3.27 -5.06 -4.05
C ASP A 326 2.94 -5.04 -5.55
N GLY A 327 1.67 -4.90 -5.90
CA GLY A 327 1.25 -4.81 -7.30
C GLY A 327 1.72 -3.51 -7.93
N ILE A 328 1.15 -2.40 -7.49
CA ILE A 328 1.56 -1.05 -7.89
C ILE A 328 1.99 -0.26 -6.65
N HIS A 329 3.23 0.22 -6.64
CA HIS A 329 3.80 0.97 -5.53
C HIS A 329 4.08 2.42 -5.95
N LEU A 330 3.42 3.37 -5.30
CA LEU A 330 3.57 4.81 -5.54
C LEU A 330 4.34 5.45 -4.39
N GLN A 331 5.36 6.23 -4.73
CA GLN A 331 6.15 7.00 -3.77
C GLN A 331 6.51 8.35 -4.39
N ASN A 332 6.43 9.45 -3.64
CA ASN A 332 6.78 10.79 -4.13
C ASN A 332 6.13 11.16 -5.48
N THR A 333 4.95 10.62 -5.78
CA THR A 333 4.37 10.65 -7.13
C THR A 333 3.00 11.30 -7.10
N ARG A 334 2.77 12.24 -8.02
CA ARG A 334 1.53 13.03 -8.06
C ARG A 334 0.83 13.00 -9.41
N ASP A 335 -0.45 13.30 -9.38
CA ASP A 335 -1.33 13.31 -10.55
C ASP A 335 -1.36 11.92 -11.20
N VAL A 336 -1.91 10.95 -10.46
CA VAL A 336 -1.89 9.52 -10.84
C VAL A 336 -3.29 9.06 -11.15
N MET A 337 -3.45 8.31 -12.24
CA MET A 337 -4.67 7.60 -12.59
C MET A 337 -4.37 6.12 -12.79
N ILE A 338 -5.04 5.24 -12.05
CA ILE A 338 -4.94 3.78 -12.18
C ILE A 338 -6.34 3.23 -12.43
N HIS A 339 -6.56 2.55 -13.56
CA HIS A 339 -7.87 1.96 -13.80
C HIS A 339 -7.87 0.69 -14.64
N THR A 340 -8.99 -0.03 -14.68
CA THR A 340 -9.18 -1.23 -15.51
C THR A 340 -8.03 -2.23 -15.38
N THR A 341 -7.59 -2.51 -14.16
CA THR A 341 -6.36 -3.28 -13.90
C THR A 341 -6.68 -4.43 -12.92
N THR A 342 -6.06 -5.59 -13.10
CA THR A 342 -6.21 -6.75 -12.20
C THR A 342 -4.88 -7.07 -11.53
N LEU A 343 -4.89 -7.19 -10.20
CA LEU A 343 -3.69 -7.25 -9.38
C LEU A 343 -3.81 -8.39 -8.35
N ALA A 344 -3.04 -9.45 -8.56
CA ALA A 344 -2.97 -10.61 -7.70
C ALA A 344 -1.52 -10.81 -7.24
N CYS A 345 -1.25 -10.68 -5.94
CA CYS A 345 0.11 -10.76 -5.42
C CYS A 345 0.12 -11.11 -3.92
N GLY A 346 1.29 -11.27 -3.31
CA GLY A 346 1.39 -11.60 -1.88
C GLY A 346 1.49 -10.41 -0.92
N ASP A 347 1.37 -9.18 -1.41
CA ASP A 347 1.37 -7.98 -0.57
C ASP A 347 0.31 -6.97 -1.05
N ASP A 348 0.48 -5.68 -0.77
CA ASP A 348 -0.48 -4.63 -1.15
C ASP A 348 -0.73 -4.64 -2.66
N CYS A 349 -2.01 -4.75 -3.04
CA CYS A 349 -2.47 -4.62 -4.41
C CYS A 349 -2.02 -3.27 -5.00
N ILE A 350 -2.29 -2.18 -4.25
CA ILE A 350 -1.77 -0.85 -4.52
C ILE A 350 -1.27 -0.27 -3.19
N SER A 351 -0.01 0.14 -3.16
CA SER A 351 0.64 0.79 -2.01
C SER A 351 0.92 2.26 -2.32
N ILE A 352 0.44 3.15 -1.47
CA ILE A 352 0.59 4.61 -1.62
C ILE A 352 1.42 5.14 -0.46
N GLN A 353 2.66 5.55 -0.74
CA GLN A 353 3.61 6.05 0.25
C GLN A 353 3.59 7.59 0.34
N THR A 354 4.48 8.11 1.18
CA THR A 354 4.68 9.55 1.36
C THR A 354 5.01 10.27 0.05
N GLY A 355 4.64 11.55 -0.01
CA GLY A 355 4.88 12.44 -1.14
C GLY A 355 3.89 12.24 -2.29
N CYS A 356 2.85 11.42 -2.09
CA CYS A 356 1.82 11.20 -3.09
C CYS A 356 0.63 12.14 -2.93
N SER A 357 0.15 12.69 -4.04
CA SER A 357 -1.07 13.49 -4.07
C SER A 357 -1.82 13.40 -5.40
N ASN A 358 -3.13 13.66 -5.38
CA ASN A 358 -4.01 13.57 -6.54
C ASN A 358 -3.96 12.18 -7.20
N VAL A 359 -4.21 11.14 -6.42
CA VAL A 359 -4.23 9.75 -6.90
C VAL A 359 -5.68 9.31 -7.07
N TYR A 360 -6.03 8.86 -8.27
CA TYR A 360 -7.36 8.41 -8.64
C TYR A 360 -7.32 6.95 -9.11
N VAL A 361 -7.86 6.05 -8.32
CA VAL A 361 -7.93 4.60 -8.60
C VAL A 361 -9.38 4.22 -8.85
N HIS A 362 -9.69 3.59 -9.98
CA HIS A 362 -11.03 3.05 -10.22
C HIS A 362 -11.10 1.80 -11.09
N ASN A 363 -12.14 0.97 -10.94
CA ASN A 363 -12.33 -0.25 -11.75
C ASN A 363 -11.12 -1.20 -11.66
N VAL A 364 -10.68 -1.49 -10.42
CA VAL A 364 -9.55 -2.38 -10.13
C VAL A 364 -10.06 -3.66 -9.46
N ASN A 365 -9.48 -4.80 -9.83
CA ASN A 365 -9.67 -6.07 -9.15
C ASN A 365 -8.42 -6.43 -8.35
N CYS A 366 -8.54 -6.59 -7.03
CA CYS A 366 -7.46 -7.02 -6.16
C CYS A 366 -7.74 -8.43 -5.61
N GLY A 367 -6.77 -9.33 -5.64
CA GLY A 367 -6.91 -10.60 -4.93
C GLY A 367 -6.16 -11.78 -5.56
N PRO A 368 -5.52 -12.64 -4.76
CA PRO A 368 -5.20 -12.47 -3.33
C PRO A 368 -4.20 -11.31 -3.10
N GLY A 369 -3.90 -11.01 -1.83
CA GLY A 369 -2.92 -9.99 -1.42
C GLY A 369 -3.33 -9.22 -0.17
N HIS A 370 -2.82 -8.00 0.03
CA HIS A 370 -3.07 -7.18 1.22
C HIS A 370 -4.02 -5.99 0.98
N GLY A 371 -4.70 -5.93 -0.17
CA GLY A 371 -5.66 -4.85 -0.47
C GLY A 371 -4.97 -3.55 -0.87
N ILE A 372 -5.65 -2.42 -0.71
CA ILE A 372 -5.12 -1.10 -1.06
C ILE A 372 -4.74 -0.35 0.22
N SER A 373 -3.46 -0.04 0.36
CA SER A 373 -2.89 0.56 1.56
C SER A 373 -2.30 1.94 1.28
N ILE A 374 -2.63 2.91 2.12
CA ILE A 374 -1.89 4.17 2.25
C ILE A 374 -0.92 4.02 3.42
N GLY A 375 0.38 3.94 3.12
CA GLY A 375 1.45 3.74 4.08
C GLY A 375 2.13 2.37 3.99
N SER A 376 3.04 2.04 4.91
CA SER A 376 3.25 2.69 6.21
C SER A 376 3.94 4.06 6.16
N LEU A 377 3.35 5.09 6.80
CA LEU A 377 3.82 6.47 6.74
C LEU A 377 4.50 6.97 8.02
N GLY A 378 5.62 7.68 7.89
CA GLY A 378 6.29 8.36 9.02
C GLY A 378 7.24 7.48 9.83
N LYS A 379 7.85 6.45 9.20
CA LYS A 379 8.83 5.56 9.83
C LYS A 379 9.97 6.36 10.45
N ASP A 380 10.50 5.92 11.59
CA ASP A 380 11.64 6.55 12.26
C ASP A 380 11.44 8.06 12.53
N SER A 381 10.20 8.45 12.88
CA SER A 381 9.80 9.83 13.14
C SER A 381 9.98 10.78 11.94
N THR A 382 9.98 10.23 10.72
CA THR A 382 10.05 11.03 9.49
C THR A 382 8.72 11.71 9.18
N LYS A 383 8.81 12.72 8.32
CA LYS A 383 7.65 13.44 7.82
C LYS A 383 7.02 12.67 6.66
N ALA A 384 5.70 12.49 6.72
CA ALA A 384 4.93 11.90 5.65
C ALA A 384 3.71 12.74 5.28
N CYS A 385 3.53 12.97 3.98
CA CYS A 385 2.44 13.77 3.43
C CYS A 385 1.74 12.98 2.32
N VAL A 386 0.45 12.74 2.47
CA VAL A 386 -0.40 12.13 1.44
C VAL A 386 -1.71 12.89 1.38
N SER A 387 -2.16 13.29 0.19
CA SER A 387 -3.40 14.05 0.08
C SER A 387 -4.18 13.81 -1.20
N ASN A 388 -5.50 14.02 -1.15
CA ASN A 388 -6.40 13.89 -2.28
C ASN A 388 -6.28 12.53 -2.99
N ILE A 389 -6.63 11.47 -2.26
CA ILE A 389 -6.60 10.09 -2.75
C ILE A 389 -8.04 9.61 -2.88
N THR A 390 -8.43 9.17 -4.06
CA THR A 390 -9.74 8.55 -4.29
C THR A 390 -9.54 7.15 -4.85
N VAL A 391 -10.16 6.17 -4.20
CA VAL A 391 -10.18 4.77 -4.60
C VAL A 391 -11.64 4.35 -4.68
N ARG A 392 -12.10 3.95 -5.87
CA ARG A 392 -13.49 3.56 -6.05
C ARG A 392 -13.74 2.44 -7.04
N ASP A 393 -14.93 1.86 -7.02
CA ASP A 393 -15.33 0.82 -7.97
C ASP A 393 -14.31 -0.34 -7.98
N VAL A 394 -13.92 -0.80 -6.78
CA VAL A 394 -12.89 -1.84 -6.58
C VAL A 394 -13.57 -3.12 -6.13
N VAL A 395 -13.14 -4.25 -6.70
CA VAL A 395 -13.49 -5.58 -6.21
C VAL A 395 -12.28 -6.18 -5.52
N MET A 396 -12.44 -6.67 -4.30
CA MET A 396 -11.38 -7.37 -3.56
C MET A 396 -11.84 -8.76 -3.16
N HIS A 397 -11.00 -9.77 -3.39
CA HIS A 397 -11.27 -11.13 -2.95
C HIS A 397 -10.06 -11.77 -2.29
N ASN A 398 -10.30 -12.49 -1.19
CA ASN A 398 -9.27 -13.23 -0.45
C ASN A 398 -8.03 -12.39 -0.11
N THR A 399 -8.23 -11.11 0.25
CA THR A 399 -7.16 -10.24 0.72
C THR A 399 -7.09 -10.19 2.25
N MET A 400 -5.90 -9.93 2.78
CA MET A 400 -5.69 -9.68 4.21
C MET A 400 -6.43 -8.42 4.64
N THR A 401 -6.27 -7.32 3.91
CA THR A 401 -6.99 -6.07 4.20
C THR A 401 -7.78 -5.60 3.00
N GLY A 402 -8.76 -4.73 3.23
CA GLY A 402 -9.51 -4.09 2.16
C GLY A 402 -8.88 -2.74 1.80
N VAL A 403 -9.35 -1.69 2.46
CA VAL A 403 -8.79 -0.34 2.36
C VAL A 403 -8.18 0.06 3.70
N ARG A 404 -6.88 0.35 3.66
CA ARG A 404 -6.06 0.48 4.87
C ARG A 404 -5.23 1.77 4.86
N ILE A 405 -5.12 2.41 6.01
CA ILE A 405 -4.17 3.51 6.27
C ILE A 405 -3.24 3.06 7.40
N LYS A 406 -1.93 2.99 7.15
CA LYS A 406 -0.90 2.62 8.14
C LYS A 406 0.03 3.80 8.40
N THR A 407 0.19 4.20 9.65
CA THR A 407 1.20 5.19 10.06
C THR A 407 1.97 4.72 11.28
N TRP A 408 3.24 5.11 11.33
CA TRP A 408 4.12 4.79 12.45
C TRP A 408 3.90 5.77 13.58
N GLN A 409 3.93 5.25 14.82
CA GLN A 409 4.08 6.12 15.98
C GLN A 409 5.37 6.93 15.88
N GLY A 410 5.32 8.20 16.27
CA GLY A 410 6.45 9.10 16.20
C GLY A 410 6.50 9.91 14.91
N GLY A 411 5.84 9.46 13.84
CA GLY A 411 5.78 10.15 12.55
C GLY A 411 5.14 11.53 12.63
N ILE A 412 5.38 12.37 11.62
CA ILE A 412 4.88 13.74 11.54
C ILE A 412 4.30 13.99 10.14
N GLY A 413 3.37 14.93 10.01
CA GLY A 413 2.75 15.30 8.72
C GLY A 413 1.28 14.93 8.69
N SER A 414 0.75 14.64 7.50
CA SER A 414 -0.69 14.46 7.32
C SER A 414 -1.08 13.51 6.19
N VAL A 415 -2.22 12.85 6.41
CA VAL A 415 -3.02 12.12 5.43
C VAL A 415 -4.38 12.81 5.35
N LYS A 416 -4.69 13.47 4.23
CA LYS A 416 -5.87 14.34 4.12
C LYS A 416 -6.67 14.16 2.84
N GLY A 417 -7.99 14.18 2.94
CA GLY A 417 -8.88 14.13 1.77
C GLY A 417 -8.82 12.78 1.08
N ILE A 418 -9.21 11.74 1.79
CA ILE A 418 -9.20 10.35 1.32
C ILE A 418 -10.64 9.88 1.10
N LEU A 419 -10.92 9.30 -0.06
CA LEU A 419 -12.21 8.71 -0.39
C LEU A 419 -12.05 7.26 -0.81
N PHE A 420 -12.69 6.35 -0.08
CA PHE A 420 -12.88 4.96 -0.44
C PHE A 420 -14.37 4.73 -0.76
N SER A 421 -14.73 4.44 -2.01
CA SER A 421 -16.13 4.42 -2.44
C SER A 421 -16.49 3.22 -3.31
N ASN A 422 -17.66 2.62 -3.11
CA ASN A 422 -18.16 1.52 -3.96
C ASN A 422 -17.16 0.36 -4.05
N ILE A 423 -16.88 -0.28 -2.91
CA ILE A 423 -15.90 -1.35 -2.79
C ILE A 423 -16.62 -2.65 -2.44
N GLN A 424 -16.43 -3.67 -3.29
CA GLN A 424 -17.06 -4.97 -3.15
C GLN A 424 -16.04 -5.99 -2.63
N LEU A 425 -16.37 -6.65 -1.53
CA LEU A 425 -15.44 -7.50 -0.79
C LEU A 425 -15.92 -8.95 -0.73
N THR A 426 -15.02 -9.89 -0.98
CA THR A 426 -15.28 -11.33 -0.81
C THR A 426 -14.19 -11.94 0.05
N GLU A 427 -14.55 -12.39 1.25
CA GLU A 427 -13.66 -13.09 2.19
C GLU A 427 -12.40 -12.29 2.57
N VAL A 428 -12.56 -10.97 2.75
CA VAL A 428 -11.47 -10.08 3.19
C VAL A 428 -11.32 -10.14 4.71
N GLN A 429 -10.11 -10.32 5.23
CA GLN A 429 -9.94 -10.50 6.68
C GLN A 429 -10.25 -9.21 7.46
N LEU A 430 -9.63 -8.10 7.04
CA LEU A 430 -9.73 -6.78 7.65
C LEU A 430 -10.17 -5.71 6.62
N PRO A 431 -11.48 -5.58 6.31
CA PRO A 431 -11.98 -4.69 5.26
C PRO A 431 -11.58 -3.22 5.36
N ILE A 432 -11.68 -2.63 6.55
CA ILE A 432 -11.52 -1.18 6.75
C ILE A 432 -10.56 -0.98 7.92
N VAL A 433 -9.40 -0.40 7.64
CA VAL A 433 -8.33 -0.25 8.63
C VAL A 433 -7.77 1.18 8.63
N ILE A 434 -7.65 1.75 9.81
CA ILE A 434 -6.71 2.85 10.10
C ILE A 434 -5.91 2.40 11.30
N ASP A 435 -4.60 2.27 11.13
CA ASP A 435 -3.67 1.95 12.21
C ASP A 435 -2.56 3.00 12.28
N GLN A 436 -2.61 3.83 13.32
CA GLN A 436 -1.54 4.79 13.66
C GLN A 436 -0.51 4.20 14.65
N PHE A 437 -0.60 2.91 14.95
CA PHE A 437 0.30 2.18 15.85
C PHE A 437 1.19 1.16 15.13
N TYR A 438 1.25 1.21 13.80
CA TYR A 438 1.96 0.24 12.98
C TYR A 438 3.40 0.04 13.46
N CYS A 439 3.76 -1.22 13.69
CA CYS A 439 5.03 -1.61 14.29
C CYS A 439 5.55 -2.92 13.71
N ASP A 440 6.64 -2.82 12.97
CA ASP A 440 7.30 -3.97 12.32
C ASP A 440 8.23 -4.77 13.27
N HIS A 441 8.21 -4.42 14.56
CA HIS A 441 8.97 -5.05 15.63
C HIS A 441 8.04 -5.69 16.66
N SER A 442 8.61 -6.54 17.54
CA SER A 442 7.83 -7.17 18.61
C SER A 442 7.23 -6.14 19.58
N LYS A 443 7.94 -5.02 19.81
CA LYS A 443 7.51 -3.90 20.64
C LYS A 443 8.07 -2.61 20.08
N CYS A 444 7.20 -1.66 19.74
CA CYS A 444 7.56 -0.28 19.50
C CYS A 444 7.31 0.54 20.78
N MET A 445 8.09 1.61 20.95
CA MET A 445 7.87 2.56 22.04
C MET A 445 6.64 3.40 21.70
N ASN A 446 5.84 3.73 22.71
CA ASN A 446 4.74 4.68 22.51
C ASN A 446 5.31 6.08 22.27
N HIS A 447 4.79 6.77 21.26
CA HIS A 447 5.10 8.18 20.99
C HIS A 447 3.83 9.04 21.05
N THR A 448 4.00 10.32 21.35
CA THR A 448 2.92 11.31 21.34
C THR A 448 2.75 11.98 19.99
N SER A 449 3.76 11.96 19.11
CA SER A 449 3.58 12.37 17.71
C SER A 449 3.05 11.21 16.86
N ALA A 450 2.23 11.55 15.88
CA ALA A 450 1.80 10.64 14.83
C ALA A 450 1.48 11.47 13.57
N VAL A 451 1.54 10.83 12.40
CA VAL A 451 1.03 11.43 11.16
C VAL A 451 -0.47 11.67 11.35
N SER A 452 -0.92 12.91 11.20
CA SER A 452 -2.33 13.25 11.37
C SER A 452 -3.17 12.62 10.26
N VAL A 453 -4.36 12.11 10.61
CA VAL A 453 -5.28 11.48 9.65
C VAL A 453 -6.62 12.22 9.75
N GLU A 454 -6.99 12.93 8.69
CA GLU A 454 -8.15 13.82 8.68
C GLU A 454 -8.91 13.75 7.34
N GLY A 455 -10.24 13.77 7.39
CA GLY A 455 -11.08 13.82 6.20
C GLY A 455 -10.99 12.52 5.40
N VAL A 456 -11.37 11.42 6.04
CA VAL A 456 -11.37 10.08 5.43
C VAL A 456 -12.81 9.59 5.31
N THR A 457 -13.29 9.42 4.08
CA THR A 457 -14.64 8.98 3.78
C THR A 457 -14.64 7.54 3.28
N TYR A 458 -15.38 6.67 3.95
CA TYR A 458 -15.69 5.33 3.51
C TYR A 458 -17.17 5.26 3.13
N GLU A 459 -17.47 4.97 1.87
CA GLU A 459 -18.85 4.88 1.40
C GLU A 459 -19.13 3.68 0.51
N LYS A 460 -20.31 3.07 0.67
CA LYS A 460 -20.78 1.93 -0.15
C LYS A 460 -19.75 0.79 -0.18
N ILE A 461 -19.22 0.41 0.99
CA ILE A 461 -18.32 -0.74 1.13
C ILE A 461 -19.15 -1.93 1.57
N ARG A 462 -19.23 -2.97 0.72
CA ARG A 462 -20.13 -4.10 0.94
C ARG A 462 -19.46 -5.43 0.65
N GLY A 463 -19.89 -6.48 1.33
CA GLY A 463 -19.39 -7.82 1.06
C GLY A 463 -19.25 -8.67 2.29
N THR A 464 -18.23 -9.53 2.29
CA THR A 464 -17.95 -10.45 3.40
C THR A 464 -16.58 -10.25 4.01
N TYR A 465 -16.50 -10.47 5.33
CA TYR A 465 -15.25 -10.41 6.07
C TYR A 465 -15.03 -11.64 6.94
N THR A 466 -13.77 -11.94 7.29
CA THR A 466 -13.43 -13.20 7.98
C THR A 466 -12.73 -13.02 9.33
N VAL A 467 -12.31 -11.80 9.70
CA VAL A 467 -11.67 -11.50 11.00
C VAL A 467 -12.32 -10.31 11.71
N LYS A 468 -12.14 -9.08 11.20
CA LYS A 468 -12.68 -7.88 11.86
C LYS A 468 -13.15 -6.89 10.80
N PRO A 469 -14.41 -6.44 10.83
CA PRO A 469 -14.98 -5.62 9.76
C PRO A 469 -14.36 -4.21 9.71
N VAL A 470 -14.05 -3.64 10.88
CA VAL A 470 -13.50 -2.29 11.03
C VAL A 470 -12.48 -2.28 12.16
N HIS A 471 -11.30 -1.74 11.88
CA HIS A 471 -10.25 -1.50 12.85
C HIS A 471 -9.71 -0.08 12.74
N PHE A 472 -10.16 0.80 13.62
CA PHE A 472 -9.61 2.14 13.75
C PHE A 472 -8.82 2.28 15.05
N ALA A 473 -7.50 2.33 14.94
CA ALA A 473 -6.57 2.52 16.05
C ALA A 473 -5.81 3.85 15.85
N CYS A 474 -6.35 4.93 16.41
CA CYS A 474 -5.77 6.28 16.27
C CYS A 474 -5.05 6.75 17.55
N SER A 475 -4.11 7.68 17.42
CA SER A 475 -3.31 8.22 18.52
C SER A 475 -4.16 9.00 19.53
N ASP A 476 -3.83 8.89 20.81
CA ASP A 476 -4.43 9.72 21.87
C ASP A 476 -4.16 11.21 21.69
N SER A 477 -3.00 11.54 21.12
CA SER A 477 -2.53 12.92 20.94
C SER A 477 -2.91 13.49 19.57
N PHE A 478 -3.02 12.62 18.55
CA PHE A 478 -3.46 12.96 17.20
C PHE A 478 -4.60 12.03 16.76
N PRO A 479 -5.80 12.19 17.36
CA PRO A 479 -6.96 11.41 16.99
C PRO A 479 -7.25 11.53 15.50
N CYS A 480 -7.79 10.47 14.88
CA CYS A 480 -8.35 10.60 13.55
C CYS A 480 -9.64 11.42 13.63
N ILE A 481 -9.78 12.43 12.76
CA ILE A 481 -10.91 13.34 12.76
C ILE A 481 -11.58 13.40 11.38
N ASP A 482 -12.87 13.73 11.35
CA ASP A 482 -13.66 13.76 10.12
C ASP A 482 -13.62 12.42 9.35
N VAL A 483 -13.76 11.31 10.10
CA VAL A 483 -13.94 9.98 9.54
C VAL A 483 -15.43 9.75 9.26
N GLN A 484 -15.80 9.67 7.99
CA GLN A 484 -17.20 9.55 7.57
C GLN A 484 -17.50 8.14 7.07
N LEU A 485 -18.58 7.55 7.56
CA LEU A 485 -19.04 6.22 7.16
C LEU A 485 -20.44 6.28 6.57
N SER A 486 -20.63 5.72 5.37
CA SER A 486 -21.95 5.66 4.71
C SER A 486 -22.12 4.35 3.93
N GLY A 487 -23.25 3.68 4.06
CA GLY A 487 -23.56 2.46 3.30
C GLY A 487 -22.56 1.31 3.51
N ILE A 488 -22.10 1.10 4.75
CA ILE A 488 -21.20 -0.01 5.11
C ILE A 488 -22.03 -1.28 5.41
N GLU A 489 -21.87 -2.32 4.59
CA GLU A 489 -22.62 -3.58 4.71
C GLU A 489 -21.68 -4.80 4.60
N LEU A 490 -21.05 -5.15 5.71
CA LEU A 490 -20.07 -6.22 5.85
C LEU A 490 -20.68 -7.40 6.61
N LYS A 491 -20.80 -8.55 5.95
CA LYS A 491 -21.34 -9.78 6.55
C LYS A 491 -20.21 -10.69 7.04
N PRO A 492 -20.25 -11.18 8.28
CA PRO A 492 -19.25 -12.11 8.75
C PRO A 492 -19.36 -13.44 8.01
N VAL A 493 -18.21 -13.98 7.60
CA VAL A 493 -18.04 -15.36 7.13
C VAL A 493 -16.91 -15.96 7.96
N GLN A 494 -17.29 -16.67 9.02
CA GLN A 494 -16.37 -17.36 9.90
C GLN A 494 -15.69 -18.49 9.12
N LEU A 495 -14.41 -18.32 8.80
CA LEU A 495 -13.55 -19.35 8.22
C LEU A 495 -12.66 -19.93 9.32
N GLN A 496 -11.34 -19.94 9.10
CA GLN A 496 -10.35 -20.51 10.01
C GLN A 496 -9.84 -19.56 11.10
N TYR A 497 -10.34 -18.32 11.20
CA TYR A 497 -9.80 -17.29 12.11
C TYR A 497 -10.83 -16.77 13.09
N HIS A 498 -10.46 -16.45 14.33
CA HIS A 498 -11.35 -15.78 15.28
C HIS A 498 -11.90 -14.48 14.70
N MET A 499 -13.21 -14.27 14.88
CA MET A 499 -13.87 -13.03 14.50
C MET A 499 -14.00 -12.06 15.67
N TYR A 500 -13.96 -10.77 15.36
CA TYR A 500 -14.03 -9.69 16.32
C TYR A 500 -15.04 -8.63 15.88
N ASP A 501 -15.65 -7.99 16.87
CA ASP A 501 -16.49 -6.81 16.67
C ASP A 501 -15.68 -5.62 16.13
N PRO A 502 -16.33 -4.62 15.51
CA PRO A 502 -15.70 -3.35 15.16
C PRO A 502 -14.92 -2.75 16.32
N PHE A 503 -13.73 -2.23 16.02
CA PHE A 503 -12.88 -1.56 17.01
C PHE A 503 -12.62 -0.11 16.59
N CYS A 504 -12.78 0.81 17.53
CA CYS A 504 -12.45 2.21 17.36
C CYS A 504 -11.71 2.73 18.59
N TRP A 505 -10.58 3.38 18.37
CA TRP A 505 -9.83 4.09 19.40
C TRP A 505 -9.46 5.46 18.86
N LYS A 506 -9.91 6.51 19.57
CA LYS A 506 -9.64 7.92 19.23
C LYS A 506 -9.97 8.30 17.78
N THR A 507 -11.08 7.75 17.29
CA THR A 507 -11.60 8.00 15.94
C THR A 507 -12.89 8.78 16.03
N PHE A 508 -12.91 9.97 15.43
CA PHE A 508 -14.01 10.91 15.50
C PHE A 508 -14.56 11.22 14.10
N GLY A 509 -15.88 11.32 13.99
CA GLY A 509 -16.52 11.68 12.73
C GLY A 509 -18.02 11.42 12.74
N GLU A 510 -18.55 10.89 11.65
CA GLU A 510 -20.00 10.79 11.44
C GLU A 510 -20.41 9.45 10.80
N LEU A 511 -21.53 8.90 11.29
CA LEU A 511 -22.24 7.77 10.69
C LEU A 511 -23.42 8.33 9.89
N ASN A 512 -23.25 8.45 8.58
CA ASN A 512 -24.24 9.05 7.68
C ASN A 512 -25.39 8.10 7.31
N SER A 513 -25.22 6.80 7.58
CA SER A 513 -26.27 5.80 7.50
C SER A 513 -26.07 4.71 8.54
N ALA A 514 -27.09 3.89 8.78
CA ALA A 514 -26.93 2.65 9.53
C ALA A 514 -25.88 1.74 8.85
N THR A 515 -25.10 1.03 9.66
CA THR A 515 -24.03 0.14 9.22
C THR A 515 -24.31 -1.30 9.67
N VAL A 516 -23.83 -2.26 8.89
CA VAL A 516 -23.90 -3.69 9.21
C VAL A 516 -22.48 -4.25 9.18
N PRO A 517 -21.95 -4.81 10.29
CA PRO A 517 -22.51 -4.71 11.64
C PRO A 517 -22.53 -3.26 12.16
N PRO A 518 -23.26 -2.95 13.24
CA PRO A 518 -23.23 -1.63 13.86
C PRO A 518 -21.81 -1.24 14.29
N ILE A 519 -21.38 -0.02 13.96
CA ILE A 519 -20.07 0.53 14.32
C ILE A 519 -20.24 1.58 15.43
N ASP A 520 -20.81 1.15 16.56
CA ASP A 520 -21.16 2.04 17.68
C ASP A 520 -19.94 2.59 18.43
N CYS A 521 -18.75 2.06 18.12
CA CYS A 521 -17.49 2.53 18.71
C CYS A 521 -17.00 3.88 18.16
N LEU A 522 -17.52 4.33 17.00
CA LEU A 522 -17.11 5.61 16.40
C LEU A 522 -17.61 6.76 17.27
N GLN A 523 -16.73 7.70 17.63
CA GLN A 523 -17.10 8.85 18.44
C GLN A 523 -17.68 9.95 17.54
N ILE A 524 -18.97 10.23 17.67
CA ILE A 524 -19.63 11.23 16.83
C ILE A 524 -19.14 12.64 17.16
N GLY A 525 -18.81 13.40 16.11
CA GLY A 525 -18.37 14.80 16.20
C GLY A 525 -16.85 14.95 16.23
N LYS A 526 -16.34 15.75 17.17
CA LYS A 526 -14.92 16.15 17.26
C LYS A 526 -14.38 15.94 18.68
N PRO A 527 -13.06 15.75 18.84
CA PRO A 527 -12.45 15.65 20.17
C PRO A 527 -12.69 16.91 21.00
N ALA A 528 -13.00 16.75 22.30
CA ALA A 528 -13.37 17.86 23.20
C ALA A 528 -12.25 18.89 23.44
N ARG A 529 -11.00 18.52 23.18
CA ARG A 529 -9.84 19.41 23.24
C ARG A 529 -9.25 19.50 21.84
N ASN A 530 -9.33 20.68 21.24
CA ASN A 530 -8.45 21.04 20.14
C ASN A 530 -7.04 21.08 20.75
N GLY A 531 -6.34 19.94 20.77
CA GLY A 531 -4.89 19.97 20.78
C GLY A 531 -4.53 20.93 19.65
N VAL A 532 -4.00 22.09 20.02
CA VAL A 532 -3.59 23.13 19.08
C VAL A 532 -2.83 22.40 17.97
N HIS A 533 -3.39 22.39 16.75
CA HIS A 533 -2.69 21.89 15.57
C HIS A 533 -1.54 22.87 15.32
N SER A 534 -0.50 22.76 16.14
CA SER A 534 0.59 23.72 16.27
C SER A 534 1.51 23.53 15.09
N ASP A 535 1.30 24.23 13.97
CA ASP A 535 2.23 24.40 12.85
C ASP A 535 2.87 23.11 12.26
N HIS A 536 2.39 21.92 12.62
CA HIS A 536 2.92 20.63 12.15
C HIS A 536 2.26 20.18 10.85
N ASP A 537 1.31 20.96 10.31
CA ASP A 537 0.77 20.84 8.94
C ASP A 537 1.80 21.31 7.89
N ILE A 538 3.04 20.84 8.00
CA ILE A 538 4.14 21.19 7.09
C ILE A 538 3.93 20.54 5.70
N CYS A 539 2.84 19.80 5.49
CA CYS A 539 2.43 19.34 4.17
C CYS A 539 1.78 20.51 3.40
N LEU A 540 2.63 21.39 2.86
CA LEU A 540 2.24 22.55 2.04
C LEU A 540 1.85 22.12 0.62
#